data_AF-A0A848TVS3-F1
#
_entry.id   AF-A0A848TVS3-F1
#
_cell.length_a   1.000
_cell.length_b   1.000
_cell.length_c   1.000
_cell.angle_alpha   90.00
_cell.angle_beta   90.00
_cell.angle_gamma   90.00
#
_symmetry.space_group_name_H-M   'P 1'
#
loop_
_entity.id
_entity.type
_entity.pdbx_description
1 polymer ?
#
loop_
_entity_poly.entity_id
_entity_poly.type
_entity_poly.pdbx_seq_one_letter_code
_entity_poly.pdbx_strand_id
1 'polypeptide(L)'
;NQKTPEGDIRTAYFLSYDEDNCDYLTLGPLLLERLRNGEELVSASFIIPYPPGFPILVPGQVISPEIIEFMLALDVSEIHGYRHDLGLRIFTPDSLKKLKKK
;
A
#
# COMPACT_ATOMS: atom_id res chain seq x y z
N ASN A 1 0.00 12.28 15.07
CA ASN A 1 0.62 11.06 15.62
C ASN A 1 1.99 10.75 15.01
N GLN A 2 2.73 11.71 14.46
CA GLN A 2 4.03 11.45 13.78
C GLN A 2 5.20 10.95 14.68
N LYS A 3 5.00 10.82 16.00
CA LYS A 3 6.07 10.47 16.96
C LYS A 3 5.97 9.05 17.51
N THR A 4 4.98 8.26 17.11
CA THR A 4 4.86 6.87 17.55
C THR A 4 5.40 5.92 16.46
N PRO A 5 5.90 4.73 16.81
CA PRO A 5 6.43 3.76 15.83
C PRO A 5 5.42 3.37 14.74
N GLU A 6 4.13 3.46 15.03
CA GLU A 6 3.03 3.08 14.15
C GLU A 6 2.73 4.16 13.09
N GLY A 7 3.30 5.37 13.21
CA GLY A 7 3.08 6.47 12.29
C GLY A 7 1.67 7.09 12.37
N ASP A 8 1.31 7.89 11.36
CA ASP A 8 0.02 8.60 11.30
C ASP A 8 -1.00 7.88 10.40
N ILE A 9 -1.41 6.68 10.81
CA ILE A 9 -2.36 5.83 10.08
C ILE A 9 -3.69 6.56 9.86
N ARG A 10 -4.16 7.34 10.86
CA ARG A 10 -5.45 8.05 10.79
C ARG A 10 -5.46 9.06 9.64
N THR A 11 -4.41 9.85 9.50
CA THR A 11 -4.32 10.84 8.41
C THR A 11 -4.29 10.15 7.05
N ALA A 12 -3.51 9.08 6.91
CA ALA A 12 -3.49 8.28 5.68
C ALA A 12 -4.86 7.67 5.36
N TYR A 13 -5.54 7.10 6.35
CA TYR A 13 -6.87 6.52 6.19
C TYR A 13 -7.89 7.52 5.64
N PHE A 14 -7.89 8.77 6.11
CA PHE A 14 -8.78 9.80 5.56
C PHE A 14 -8.29 10.37 4.23
N LEU A 15 -6.97 10.40 3.98
CA LEU A 15 -6.42 10.87 2.71
C LEU A 15 -6.85 9.98 1.54
N SER A 16 -6.98 8.66 1.76
CA SER A 16 -7.33 7.71 0.70
C SER A 16 -8.79 7.74 0.26
N TYR A 17 -9.64 8.52 0.94
CA TYR A 17 -11.04 8.70 0.54
C TYR A 17 -11.18 9.51 -0.75
N ASP A 18 -10.22 10.40 -1.01
CA ASP A 18 -10.15 11.15 -2.24
C ASP A 18 -9.36 10.34 -3.29
N GLU A 19 -10.05 9.96 -4.36
CA GLU A 19 -9.50 9.11 -5.42
C GLU A 19 -8.34 9.78 -6.16
N ASP A 20 -8.33 11.11 -6.25
CA ASP A 20 -7.25 11.87 -6.92
C ASP A 20 -5.92 11.78 -6.15
N ASN A 21 -5.96 11.37 -4.87
CA ASN A 21 -4.77 11.12 -4.08
C ASN A 21 -4.19 9.72 -4.28
N CYS A 22 -4.89 8.85 -5.02
CA CYS A 22 -4.56 7.44 -5.13
C CYS A 22 -4.24 7.04 -6.58
N ASP A 23 -3.46 5.97 -6.71
CA ASP A 23 -3.20 5.27 -7.96
C ASP A 23 -3.20 3.76 -7.73
N TYR A 24 -3.08 2.97 -8.79
CA TYR A 24 -3.06 1.52 -8.72
C TYR A 24 -1.81 0.94 -9.40
N LEU A 25 -1.24 -0.09 -8.78
CA LEU A 25 -0.10 -0.82 -9.32
C LEU A 25 -0.35 -2.32 -9.29
N THR A 26 -0.24 -2.96 -10.45
CA THR A 26 -0.36 -4.41 -10.58
C THR A 26 0.70 -5.12 -9.75
N LEU A 27 0.28 -6.11 -8.96
CA LEU A 27 1.19 -6.97 -8.21
C LEU A 27 1.98 -7.84 -9.18
N GLY A 28 3.31 -7.85 -9.08
CA GLY A 28 4.14 -8.67 -9.96
C GLY A 28 5.62 -8.31 -9.92
N PRO A 29 6.44 -8.99 -10.77
CA PRO A 29 7.90 -8.81 -10.80
C PRO A 29 8.35 -7.38 -11.06
N LEU A 30 7.63 -6.63 -11.92
CA LEU A 30 7.97 -5.24 -12.24
C LEU A 30 7.82 -4.32 -11.02
N LEU A 31 6.78 -4.52 -10.20
CA LEU A 31 6.60 -3.76 -8.96
C LEU A 31 7.74 -4.07 -7.97
N LEU A 32 8.12 -5.35 -7.87
CA LEU A 32 9.23 -5.77 -7.02
C LEU A 32 10.56 -5.13 -7.46
N GLU A 33 10.82 -5.05 -8.76
CA GLU A 33 12.00 -4.38 -9.31
C GLU A 33 12.03 -2.89 -8.96
N ARG A 34 10.89 -2.20 -9.12
CA ARG A 34 10.75 -0.79 -8.74
C ARG A 34 11.12 -0.53 -7.27
N LEU A 35 10.59 -1.35 -6.36
CA LEU A 35 10.89 -1.25 -4.93
C LEU A 35 12.37 -1.55 -4.63
N ARG A 36 12.95 -2.58 -5.28
CA ARG A 36 14.37 -2.92 -5.12
C ARG A 36 15.32 -1.85 -5.67
N ASN A 37 14.86 -1.08 -6.66
CA ASN A 37 15.57 0.09 -7.18
C ASN A 37 15.42 1.34 -6.29
N GLY A 38 14.77 1.22 -5.15
CA GLY A 38 14.66 2.26 -4.13
C GLY A 38 13.44 3.17 -4.27
N GLU A 39 12.44 2.80 -5.08
CA GLU A 39 11.19 3.55 -5.12
C GLU A 39 10.39 3.32 -3.83
N GLU A 40 10.04 4.41 -3.13
CA GLU A 40 9.16 4.36 -1.96
C GLU A 40 7.69 4.46 -2.38
N LEU A 41 6.94 3.38 -2.18
CA LEU A 41 5.50 3.33 -2.41
C LEU A 41 4.76 3.22 -1.07
N VAL A 42 3.64 3.94 -0.92
CA VAL A 42 2.86 3.97 0.31
C VAL A 42 1.46 3.42 0.02
N SER A 43 1.03 2.41 0.79
CA SER A 43 -0.30 1.83 0.63
C SER A 43 -1.38 2.87 0.96
N ALA A 44 -2.42 2.95 0.14
CA ALA A 44 -3.61 3.77 0.39
C ALA A 44 -4.80 2.93 0.90
N SER A 45 -4.62 1.62 1.07
CA SER A 45 -5.68 0.70 1.48
C SER A 45 -5.18 -0.35 2.47
N PHE A 46 -6.12 -1.00 3.14
CA PHE A 46 -5.83 -2.25 3.84
C PHE A 46 -5.70 -3.37 2.82
N ILE A 47 -4.65 -4.18 2.91
CA ILE A 47 -4.49 -5.40 2.11
C ILE A 47 -4.60 -6.60 3.04
N ILE A 48 -5.65 -7.39 2.87
CA ILE A 48 -6.03 -8.46 3.80
C ILE A 48 -6.34 -9.73 3.00
N PRO A 49 -5.41 -10.68 2.87
CA PRO A 49 -5.68 -11.95 2.23
C PRO A 49 -6.46 -12.91 3.12
N TYR A 50 -7.34 -13.69 2.50
CA TYR A 50 -8.12 -14.74 3.16
C TYR A 50 -7.94 -16.10 2.48
N PRO A 51 -7.91 -17.20 3.28
CA PRO A 51 -7.59 -17.23 4.72
C PRO A 51 -6.11 -16.87 4.99
N PRO A 52 -5.70 -16.38 6.18
CA PRO A 52 -6.45 -16.34 7.44
C PRO A 52 -7.13 -15.00 7.79
N GLY A 53 -6.96 -13.94 6.99
CA GLY A 53 -7.70 -12.68 7.18
C GLY A 53 -7.04 -11.62 8.07
N PHE A 54 -5.71 -11.65 8.25
CA PHE A 54 -4.99 -10.56 8.93
C PHE A 54 -4.46 -9.53 7.93
N PRO A 55 -4.37 -8.24 8.31
CA PRO A 55 -3.82 -7.20 7.44
C PRO A 55 -2.31 -7.34 7.29
N ILE A 56 -1.84 -7.28 6.04
CA ILE A 56 -0.40 -7.24 5.69
C ILE A 56 0.06 -5.80 5.46
N LEU A 57 -0.81 -4.98 4.85
CA LEU A 57 -0.60 -3.55 4.66
C LEU A 57 -1.75 -2.76 5.25
N VAL A 58 -1.42 -1.61 5.81
CA VAL A 58 -2.39 -0.59 6.25
C VAL A 58 -2.16 0.74 5.51
N PRO A 59 -3.17 1.61 5.42
CA PRO A 59 -2.98 2.94 4.82
C PRO A 59 -1.86 3.73 5.50
N GLY A 60 -0.95 4.29 4.70
CA GLY A 60 0.19 5.07 5.19
C GLY A 60 1.45 4.24 5.43
N GLN A 61 1.37 2.91 5.34
CA GLN A 61 2.55 2.05 5.46
C GLN A 61 3.35 2.04 4.16
N VAL A 62 4.68 2.12 4.28
CA VAL A 62 5.60 1.95 3.16
C VAL A 62 5.63 0.47 2.75
N ILE A 63 5.52 0.22 1.46
CA ILE A 63 5.52 -1.13 0.87
C ILE A 63 6.97 -1.56 0.68
N SER A 64 7.36 -2.67 1.30
CA SER A 64 8.71 -3.24 1.15
C SER A 64 8.74 -4.34 0.09
N PRO A 65 9.92 -4.63 -0.51
CA PRO A 65 10.09 -5.77 -1.41
C PRO A 65 9.61 -7.09 -0.82
N GLU A 66 9.91 -7.34 0.47
CA GLU A 66 9.56 -8.57 1.17
C GLU A 66 8.05 -8.74 1.32
N ILE A 67 7.30 -7.65 1.47
CA ILE A 67 5.83 -7.69 1.50
C ILE A 67 5.30 -8.14 0.13
N ILE A 68 5.87 -7.63 -0.97
CA ILE A 68 5.46 -8.04 -2.32
C ILE A 68 5.82 -9.50 -2.58
N GLU A 69 7.01 -9.95 -2.19
CA GLU A 69 7.41 -11.35 -2.29
C GLU A 69 6.48 -12.27 -1.49
N PHE A 70 6.15 -11.87 -0.25
CA PHE A 70 5.21 -12.58 0.58
C PHE A 70 3.83 -12.69 -0.10
N MET A 71 3.30 -11.57 -0.61
CA MET A 71 2.02 -11.56 -1.33
C MET A 71 2.02 -12.44 -2.59
N LEU A 72 3.13 -12.49 -3.32
CA LEU A 72 3.27 -13.35 -4.52
C LEU A 72 3.39 -14.85 -4.17
N ALA A 73 3.84 -15.17 -2.96
CA ALA A 73 3.97 -16.54 -2.47
C ALA A 73 2.73 -17.06 -1.73
N LEU A 74 1.76 -16.19 -1.43
CA LEU A 74 0.55 -16.56 -0.71
C LEU A 74 -0.42 -17.36 -1.60
N ASP A 75 -0.82 -18.53 -1.11
CA ASP A 75 -1.93 -19.30 -1.67
C ASP A 75 -3.22 -18.94 -0.91
N VAL A 76 -3.96 -17.97 -1.45
CA VAL A 76 -5.14 -17.36 -0.83
C VAL A 76 -6.29 -17.32 -1.83
N SER A 77 -7.51 -17.52 -1.36
CA SER A 77 -8.69 -17.54 -2.24
C SER A 77 -9.14 -16.15 -2.66
N GLU A 78 -8.85 -15.14 -1.84
CA GLU A 78 -9.20 -13.74 -2.11
C GLU A 78 -8.28 -12.77 -1.36
N ILE A 79 -8.19 -11.53 -1.85
CA ILE A 79 -7.43 -10.45 -1.23
C ILE A 79 -8.31 -9.21 -1.15
N HIS A 80 -8.70 -8.81 0.07
CA HIS A 80 -9.45 -7.58 0.28
C HIS A 80 -8.53 -6.37 0.11
N GLY A 81 -9.06 -5.31 -0.51
CA GLY A 81 -8.31 -4.10 -0.85
C GLY A 81 -7.43 -4.23 -2.10
N TYR A 82 -7.33 -5.42 -2.70
CA TYR A 82 -6.70 -5.63 -3.99
C TYR A 82 -7.75 -5.70 -5.10
N ARG A 83 -7.49 -5.01 -6.21
CA ARG A 83 -8.33 -5.08 -7.41
C ARG A 83 -7.65 -5.90 -8.48
N HIS A 84 -8.25 -6.99 -8.92
CA HIS A 84 -7.65 -7.85 -9.95
C HIS A 84 -7.43 -7.13 -11.29
N ASP A 85 -8.26 -6.14 -11.60
CA ASP A 85 -8.20 -5.34 -12.83
C ASP A 85 -7.22 -4.16 -12.75
N LEU A 86 -6.90 -3.66 -11.54
CA LEU A 86 -6.06 -2.47 -11.35
C LEU A 86 -4.79 -2.72 -10.54
N GLY A 87 -4.88 -3.49 -9.46
CA GLY A 87 -3.78 -3.85 -8.58
C GLY A 87 -3.92 -3.33 -7.14
N LEU A 88 -2.77 -3.11 -6.51
CA LEU A 88 -2.64 -2.49 -5.19
C LEU A 88 -2.93 -1.00 -5.26
N ARG A 89 -3.78 -0.50 -4.37
CA ARG A 89 -4.04 0.94 -4.26
C ARG A 89 -2.96 1.63 -3.44
N ILE A 90 -2.28 2.61 -4.03
CA ILE A 90 -1.19 3.39 -3.45
C ILE A 90 -1.50 4.87 -3.43
N PHE A 91 -0.76 5.66 -2.65
CA PHE A 91 -0.82 7.12 -2.75
C PHE A 91 0.02 7.65 -3.91
N THR A 92 -0.48 8.67 -4.60
CA THR A 92 0.28 9.39 -5.62
C THR A 92 1.46 10.15 -5.00
N PRO A 93 2.58 10.36 -5.73
CA PRO A 93 3.70 11.15 -5.24
C PRO A 93 3.30 12.57 -4.82
N ASP A 94 2.32 13.16 -5.49
CA ASP A 94 1.87 14.52 -5.21
C ASP A 94 1.04 14.60 -3.92
N SER A 95 0.20 13.61 -3.62
CA SER A 95 -0.53 13.57 -2.34
C SER A 95 0.44 13.43 -1.15
N LEU A 96 1.47 12.59 -1.29
CA LEU A 96 2.53 12.45 -0.30
C LEU A 96 3.35 13.74 -0.10
N LYS A 97 3.70 14.44 -1.19
CA LYS A 97 4.39 15.74 -1.10
C LYS A 97 3.54 16.82 -0.42
N LYS A 98 2.23 16.86 -0.67
CA LYS A 98 1.31 17.80 -0.01
C LYS A 98 1.27 17.58 1.50
N LEU A 99 1.34 16.32 1.95
CA LEU A 99 1.41 15.99 3.37
C LEU A 99 2.74 16.39 4.03
N LYS A 100 3.88 16.16 3.37
CA LYS A 100 5.21 16.53 3.91
C LYS A 100 5.43 18.05 4.08
N LYS A 101 4.60 18.89 3.43
CA LYS A 101 4.67 20.35 3.53
C LYS A 101 3.87 20.94 4.70
N LYS A 102 3.07 20.12 5.40
CA LYS A 102 2.34 20.51 6.61
C LYS A 102 3.10 20.11 7.86
#